data_AF-A0A7U9EW51-F1
#
_entry.id   AF-A0A7U9EW51-F1
#
_cell.length_a   1.000
_cell.length_b   1.000
_cell.length_c   1.000
_cell.angle_alpha   90.00
_cell.angle_beta   90.00
_cell.angle_gamma   90.00
#
_symmetry.space_group_name_H-M   'P 1'
#
loop_
_entity.id
_entity.type
_entity.pdbx_description
1 polymer ?
#
loop_
_entity_poly.entity_id
_entity_poly.type
_entity_poly.pdbx_seq_one_letter_code
_entity_poly.pdbx_strand_id
1 'polypeptide(L)'
;MKKFLITLLVLIALGIGGDFVTGLFSAKPPLPIITVGEKKVEVAQGSYCWNGLLNSVCADTSSPPELIKNQELKPVIVPPDSQLKIEFKDEPKENTLVVNRWLTN
;
A
#
# COMPACT_ATOMS: atom_id res chain seq x y z
N MET A 1 -30.91 -14.39 26.61
CA MET A 1 -31.21 -13.45 25.50
C MET A 1 -30.41 -12.14 25.64
N LYS A 2 -30.74 -11.25 26.60
CA LYS A 2 -30.08 -9.93 26.75
C LYS A 2 -28.58 -9.98 27.08
N LYS A 3 -28.15 -10.89 27.97
CA LYS A 3 -26.73 -11.06 28.33
C LYS A 3 -25.87 -11.51 27.14
N PHE A 4 -26.39 -12.46 26.36
CA PHE A 4 -25.75 -12.97 25.14
C PHE A 4 -25.65 -11.89 24.05
N LEU A 5 -26.69 -11.06 23.89
CA LEU A 5 -26.68 -9.93 22.95
C LEU A 5 -25.63 -8.88 23.33
N ILE A 6 -25.47 -8.57 24.63
CA ILE A 6 -24.45 -7.64 25.12
C ILE A 6 -23.05 -8.20 24.89
N THR A 7 -22.83 -9.48 25.19
CA THR A 7 -21.52 -10.13 24.94
C THR A 7 -21.17 -10.12 23.45
N LEU A 8 -22.13 -10.38 22.57
CA LEU A 8 -21.94 -10.32 21.12
C LEU A 8 -21.58 -8.91 20.64
N LEU A 9 -22.28 -7.88 21.13
CA LEU A 9 -22.01 -6.48 20.80
C LEU A 9 -20.61 -6.03 21.24
N VAL A 10 -20.16 -6.45 22.43
CA VAL A 10 -18.81 -6.15 22.93
C VAL A 10 -17.74 -6.81 22.07
N LEU A 11 -17.95 -8.06 21.64
CA LEU A 11 -17.01 -8.76 20.74
C LEU A 11 -16.93 -8.10 19.37
N ILE A 12 -18.05 -7.66 18.80
CA ILE A 12 -18.08 -6.92 17.53
C ILE A 12 -17.35 -5.57 17.68
N ALA A 13 -17.60 -4.84 18.77
CA ALA A 13 -16.93 -3.56 19.03
C ALA A 13 -15.41 -3.73 19.22
N LEU A 14 -14.96 -4.78 19.89
CA LEU A 14 -13.54 -5.08 20.05
C LEU A 14 -12.88 -5.50 18.73
N GLY A 15 -13.57 -6.28 17.89
CA GLY A 15 -13.08 -6.67 16.57
C GLY A 15 -12.92 -5.46 15.64
N ILE A 16 -13.98 -4.65 15.48
CA ILE A 16 -13.95 -3.44 14.63
C ILE A 16 -12.96 -2.41 15.19
N GLY A 17 -12.93 -2.22 16.51
CA GLY A 17 -12.01 -1.30 17.17
C GLY A 17 -10.55 -1.72 17.01
N GLY A 18 -10.24 -3.01 17.05
CA GLY A 18 -8.90 -3.56 16.86
C GLY A 18 -8.35 -3.30 15.45
N ASP A 19 -9.14 -3.58 14.42
CA ASP A 19 -8.71 -3.35 13.03
C ASP A 19 -8.48 -1.86 12.75
N PHE A 20 -9.34 -0.98 13.27
CA PHE A 20 -9.18 0.47 13.13
C PHE A 20 -7.88 0.98 13.80
N VAL A 21 -7.58 0.46 14.99
CA VAL A 21 -6.36 0.76 15.74
C VAL A 21 -5.12 0.34 14.96
N THR A 22 -5.07 -0.89 14.43
CA THR A 22 -3.87 -1.37 13.70
C THR A 22 -3.56 -0.57 12.43
N GLY A 23 -4.59 -0.10 11.71
CA GLY A 23 -4.41 0.78 10.57
C GLY A 23 -3.87 2.17 10.93
N LEU A 24 -4.32 2.74 12.06
CA LEU A 24 -3.86 4.05 12.56
C LEU A 24 -2.40 4.01 13.07
N PHE A 25 -1.99 2.86 13.62
CA PHE A 25 -0.65 2.65 14.18
C PHE A 25 0.33 2.01 13.21
N SER A 26 -0.05 1.78 11.95
CA SER A 26 0.86 1.23 10.94
C SER A 26 2.00 2.22 10.67
N ALA A 27 3.24 1.80 10.93
CA ALA A 27 4.45 2.51 10.56
C ALA A 27 4.89 2.23 9.11
N LYS A 28 3.96 1.82 8.23
CA LYS A 28 4.20 1.61 6.81
C LYS A 28 3.45 2.67 5.99
N PRO A 29 4.06 3.26 4.95
CA PRO A 29 3.36 4.18 4.06
C PRO A 29 2.17 3.51 3.38
N PRO A 30 1.09 4.26 3.08
CA PRO A 30 -0.02 3.74 2.29
C PRO A 30 0.47 3.43 0.86
N LEU A 31 0.10 2.26 0.35
CA LEU A 31 0.37 1.91 -1.04
C LEU A 31 -0.54 2.72 -1.98
N PRO A 32 -0.02 3.25 -3.09
CA PRO A 32 -0.86 3.85 -4.12
C PRO A 32 -1.67 2.78 -4.84
N ILE A 33 -2.79 3.21 -5.44
CA ILE A 33 -3.55 2.40 -6.38
C ILE A 33 -3.08 2.78 -7.78
N ILE A 34 -2.59 1.79 -8.54
CA ILE A 34 -2.18 1.99 -9.92
C ILE A 34 -3.18 1.28 -10.83
N THR A 35 -3.70 2.00 -11.82
CA THR A 35 -4.59 1.45 -12.84
C THR A 35 -4.11 1.81 -14.24
N VAL A 36 -4.31 0.88 -15.18
CA VAL A 36 -4.14 1.13 -16.62
C VAL A 36 -5.43 0.68 -17.31
N GLY A 37 -6.18 1.65 -17.84
CA GLY A 37 -7.57 1.42 -18.22
C GLY A 37 -8.40 0.97 -17.02
N GLU A 38 -9.08 -0.17 -17.13
CA GLU A 38 -9.89 -0.76 -16.06
C GLU A 38 -9.12 -1.79 -15.19
N LYS A 39 -7.83 -2.02 -15.50
CA LYS A 39 -7.03 -3.04 -14.80
C LYS A 39 -6.22 -2.41 -13.68
N LYS A 40 -6.35 -2.96 -12.48
CA LYS A 40 -5.45 -2.65 -11.35
C LYS A 40 -4.12 -3.38 -11.55
N VAL A 41 -3.02 -2.65 -11.36
CA VAL A 41 -1.66 -3.17 -11.44
C VAL A 41 -1.16 -3.45 -10.01
N GLU A 42 -0.53 -4.61 -9.83
CA GLU A 42 0.09 -4.95 -8.55
C GLU A 42 1.31 -4.07 -8.29
N VAL A 43 1.52 -3.68 -7.04
CA VAL A 43 2.59 -2.77 -6.62
C VAL A 43 3.38 -3.37 -5.47
N ALA A 44 4.70 -3.20 -5.54
CA ALA A 44 5.61 -3.50 -4.44
C ALA A 44 6.08 -2.21 -3.76
N GLN A 45 6.20 -2.25 -2.43
CA GLN A 45 6.88 -1.22 -1.66
C GLN A 45 8.39 -1.49 -1.67
N GLY A 46 9.18 -0.54 -2.20
CA GLY A 46 10.63 -0.54 -2.04
C GLY A 46 11.07 0.02 -0.68
N SER A 47 12.37 0.27 -0.52
CA SER A 47 12.93 0.84 0.72
C SER A 47 12.24 2.15 1.12
N TYR A 48 11.98 2.34 2.41
CA TYR A 48 11.29 3.52 2.92
C TYR A 48 11.70 3.85 4.36
N CYS A 49 11.54 5.12 4.73
CA CYS A 49 11.44 5.55 6.12
C CYS A 49 10.08 6.22 6.32
N TRP A 50 9.35 5.79 7.35
CA TRP A 50 8.01 6.28 7.61
C TRP A 50 7.77 6.49 9.11
N ASN A 51 7.19 7.64 9.42
CA ASN A 51 6.84 8.01 10.78
C ASN A 51 5.36 7.70 10.98
N GLY A 52 5.09 6.62 11.71
CA GLY A 52 3.76 6.32 12.23
C GLY A 52 3.47 7.15 13.48
N LEU A 53 2.25 7.00 14.01
CA LEU A 53 1.78 7.77 15.17
C LEU A 53 2.57 7.46 16.47
N LEU A 54 3.02 6.22 16.67
CA LEU A 54 3.74 5.79 17.88
C LEU A 54 5.21 5.47 17.64
N ASN A 55 5.59 5.15 16.41
CA ASN A 55 6.93 4.71 16.07
C ASN A 55 7.30 5.11 14.64
N SER A 56 8.59 5.27 14.42
CA SER A 56 9.18 5.53 13.10
C SER A 56 9.97 4.30 12.66
N VAL A 57 9.80 3.88 11.41
CA VAL A 57 10.42 2.67 10.87
C VAL A 57 11.13 3.02 9.57
N CYS A 58 12.38 2.59 9.46
CA CYS A 58 13.08 2.49 8.18
C CYS A 58 13.20 1.01 7.82
N ALA A 59 12.71 0.64 6.66
CA ALA A 59 12.83 -0.70 6.12
C ALA A 59 13.58 -0.64 4.80
N ASP A 60 14.65 -1.43 4.71
CA ASP A 60 15.39 -1.62 3.47
C ASP A 60 14.87 -2.85 2.74
N THR A 61 14.82 -2.77 1.42
CA THR A 61 14.38 -3.86 0.55
C THR A 61 15.45 -4.16 -0.49
N SER A 62 15.38 -5.34 -1.10
CA SER A 62 16.20 -5.63 -2.28
C SER A 62 15.97 -4.59 -3.39
N SER A 63 16.96 -4.43 -4.27
CA SER A 63 16.84 -3.58 -5.45
C SER A 63 15.61 -3.97 -6.29
N PRO A 64 15.01 -3.04 -7.05
CA PRO A 64 13.72 -3.36 -7.64
C PRO A 64 13.65 -4.52 -8.65
N PRO A 65 14.71 -4.99 -9.38
CA PRO A 65 14.59 -6.23 -10.16
C PRO A 65 14.40 -7.44 -9.25
N GLU A 66 15.20 -7.55 -8.20
CA GLU A 66 15.11 -8.60 -7.19
C GLU A 66 13.81 -8.49 -6.40
N LEU A 67 13.33 -7.27 -6.11
CA LEU A 67 12.05 -7.06 -5.41
C LEU A 67 10.87 -7.61 -6.22
N ILE A 68 10.82 -7.27 -7.51
CA ILE A 68 9.80 -7.77 -8.45
C ILE A 68 9.87 -9.29 -8.53
N LYS A 69 11.07 -9.86 -8.63
CA LYS A 69 11.28 -11.32 -8.67
C LYS A 69 10.85 -12.00 -7.37
N ASN A 70 11.27 -11.49 -6.22
CA ASN A 70 11.02 -12.08 -4.90
C ASN A 70 9.54 -11.97 -4.48
N GLN A 71 8.84 -10.94 -4.95
CA GLN A 71 7.40 -10.78 -4.75
C GLN A 71 6.57 -11.41 -5.88
N GLU A 72 7.21 -12.08 -6.84
CA GLU A 72 6.57 -12.75 -7.97
C GLU A 72 5.63 -11.85 -8.78
N LEU A 73 5.93 -10.55 -8.84
CA LEU A 73 5.11 -9.56 -9.54
C LEU A 73 5.15 -9.80 -11.05
N LYS A 74 3.98 -9.88 -11.67
CA LYS A 74 3.84 -10.11 -13.11
C LYS A 74 3.77 -8.78 -13.87
N PRO A 75 4.61 -8.57 -14.90
CA PRO A 75 4.48 -7.41 -15.77
C PRO A 75 3.10 -7.37 -16.43
N VAL A 76 2.51 -6.19 -16.51
CA VAL A 76 1.24 -5.96 -17.21
C VAL A 76 1.54 -5.44 -18.61
N ILE A 77 1.12 -6.19 -19.63
CA ILE A 77 1.25 -5.78 -21.04
C ILE A 77 0.07 -4.88 -21.39
N VAL A 78 0.38 -3.72 -21.95
CA VAL A 78 -0.61 -2.69 -22.30
C VAL A 78 -0.35 -2.17 -23.72
N PRO A 79 -1.39 -1.74 -24.46
CA PRO A 79 -1.21 -1.08 -25.75
C PRO A 79 -0.36 0.19 -25.63
N PRO A 80 0.30 0.62 -26.73
CA PRO A 80 0.86 1.97 -26.83
C PRO A 80 -0.18 3.04 -26.45
N ASP A 81 0.29 4.15 -25.90
CA ASP A 81 -0.52 5.31 -25.48
C ASP A 81 -1.55 5.04 -24.38
N SER A 82 -1.50 3.87 -23.73
CA SER A 82 -2.30 3.58 -22.54
C SER A 82 -1.98 4.56 -21.42
N GLN A 83 -3.02 5.11 -20.79
CA GLN A 83 -2.87 6.03 -19.66
C GLN A 83 -2.72 5.26 -18.34
N LEU A 84 -1.66 5.56 -17.61
CA LEU A 84 -1.41 5.12 -16.25
C LEU A 84 -2.02 6.12 -15.28
N LYS A 85 -2.91 5.67 -14.40
CA LYS A 85 -3.42 6.46 -13.29
C LYS A 85 -2.78 5.96 -12.00
N ILE A 86 -2.24 6.89 -11.21
CA ILE A 86 -1.68 6.62 -9.88
C ILE A 86 -2.47 7.45 -8.88
N GLU A 87 -3.15 6.77 -7.96
CA GLU A 87 -3.97 7.39 -6.92
C GLU A 87 -3.32 7.16 -5.57
N PHE A 88 -2.94 8.25 -4.90
CA PHE A 88 -2.41 8.22 -3.55
C PHE A 88 -3.53 8.43 -2.54
N LYS A 89 -3.45 7.75 -1.40
CA LYS A 89 -4.39 7.97 -0.29
C LYS A 89 -4.30 9.41 0.24
N ASP A 90 -3.06 9.88 0.41
CA ASP A 90 -2.72 11.22 0.84
C ASP A 90 -1.97 11.92 -0.30
N GLU A 91 -2.26 13.19 -0.53
CA GLU A 91 -1.64 13.94 -1.62
C GLU A 91 -0.11 14.06 -1.40
N PRO A 92 0.71 13.65 -2.39
CA PRO A 92 2.15 13.82 -2.29
C PRO A 92 2.52 15.29 -2.23
N LYS A 93 3.56 15.62 -1.48
CA LYS A 93 4.07 16.99 -1.41
C LYS A 93 4.48 17.48 -2.79
N GLU A 94 4.22 18.75 -3.08
CA GLU A 94 4.60 19.38 -4.34
C GLU A 94 6.08 19.12 -4.68
N ASN A 95 6.34 18.78 -5.93
CA ASN A 95 7.68 18.55 -6.47
C ASN A 95 8.48 17.42 -5.78
N THR A 96 7.82 16.47 -5.09
CA THR A 96 8.50 15.31 -4.47
C THR A 96 8.38 14.01 -5.26
N LEU A 97 7.46 13.95 -6.22
CA LEU A 97 7.28 12.77 -7.07
C LEU A 97 8.33 12.74 -8.17
N VAL A 98 9.02 11.60 -8.28
CA VAL A 98 10.00 11.32 -9.33
C VAL A 98 9.67 9.96 -9.95
N VAL A 99 9.77 9.88 -11.27
CA VAL A 99 9.58 8.63 -12.02
C VAL A 99 10.92 8.21 -12.60
N ASN A 100 11.29 6.95 -12.37
CA ASN A 100 12.46 6.35 -13.00
C ASN A 100 11.99 5.27 -13.98
N ARG A 101 12.38 5.38 -15.25
CA ARG A 101 12.08 4.38 -16.27
C ARG A 101 13.25 3.44 -16.44
N TRP A 102 12.97 2.15 -16.33
CA TRP A 102 13.97 1.11 -16.43
C TRP A 102 14.01 0.61 -17.86
N LEU A 103 15.04 1.01 -18.58
CA LEU A 103 15.29 0.51 -19.92
C LEU A 103 16.18 -0.73 -19.80
N THR A 104 15.63 -1.90 -20.09
CA THR A 104 16.46 -3.06 -20.41
C THR A 104 17.14 -2.79 -21.75
N ASN A 105 18.48 -2.71 -21.74
CA ASN A 105 19.27 -2.89 -22.96
C ASN A 105 19.25 -4.36 -23.38
#